data_AF-A0A7S3FDP8-F1
#
_entry.id   AF-A0A7S3FDP8-F1
#
_cell.length_a   1.000
_cell.length_b   1.000
_cell.length_c   1.000
_cell.angle_alpha   90.00
_cell.angle_beta   90.00
_cell.angle_gamma   90.00
#
_symmetry.space_group_name_H-M   'P 1'
#
loop_
_entity.id
_entity.type
_entity.pdbx_description
1 polymer ?
#
loop_
_entity_poly.entity_id
_entity_poly.type
_entity_poly.pdbx_seq_one_letter_code
_entity_poly.pdbx_strand_id
1 'polypeptide(L)'
;AAPLRYTRHGCLDAPSVDVALEAWLTFVFDQGGGLPLPPPLPLARGDVHTRSGRSRMVIPPFMRERVMEVDWQGGELRYTVDNPGLFTYQVHSHAGRVKFLEQANGKVEMLWEVDVRPLRGWRGVVLPFTEAIVSTISRNLKAHLAEPCARVGLPGRRDIAPFGSVPLESWFGG
;
A
#
# COMPACT_ATOMS: atom_id res chain seq x y z
N ALA A 1 -16.36 -18.35 -8.56
CA ALA A 1 -15.18 -18.25 -9.45
C ALA A 1 -13.98 -18.89 -8.76
N ALA A 2 -13.03 -19.46 -9.52
CA ALA A 2 -11.77 -19.94 -8.94
C ALA A 2 -11.00 -18.77 -8.28
N PRO A 3 -10.34 -19.01 -7.14
CA PRO A 3 -9.47 -18.00 -6.53
C PRO A 3 -8.34 -17.65 -7.49
N LEU A 4 -7.92 -16.40 -7.45
CA LEU A 4 -6.79 -15.84 -8.16
C LEU A 4 -5.74 -15.47 -7.13
N ARG A 5 -4.49 -15.79 -7.43
CA ARG A 5 -3.34 -15.33 -6.66
C ARG A 5 -2.51 -14.39 -7.52
N TYR A 6 -2.24 -13.22 -6.98
CA TYR A 6 -1.23 -12.30 -7.49
C TYR A 6 -0.05 -12.29 -6.53
N THR A 7 1.16 -12.36 -7.06
CA THR A 7 2.39 -12.36 -6.26
C THR A 7 3.32 -11.27 -6.76
N ARG A 8 3.81 -10.44 -5.84
CA ARG A 8 4.79 -9.40 -6.12
C ARG A 8 6.05 -9.63 -5.29
N HIS A 9 7.17 -9.69 -5.99
CA HIS A 9 8.49 -9.62 -5.37
C HIS A 9 9.03 -8.18 -5.44
N GLY A 10 9.78 -7.80 -4.42
CA GLY A 10 10.46 -6.51 -4.35
C GLY A 10 11.70 -6.61 -3.48
N CYS A 11 12.67 -5.75 -3.75
CA CYS A 11 13.84 -5.55 -2.90
C CYS A 11 13.79 -4.10 -2.39
N LEU A 12 13.82 -3.96 -1.07
CA LEU A 12 13.64 -2.72 -0.32
C LEU A 12 14.97 -2.31 0.33
N ASP A 13 15.25 -1.02 0.31
CA ASP A 13 16.40 -0.43 0.99
C ASP A 13 16.01 -0.15 2.45
N ALA A 14 15.95 -1.21 3.25
CA ALA A 14 15.60 -1.18 4.67
C ALA A 14 16.68 -1.88 5.52
N PRO A 15 17.09 -1.29 6.66
CA PRO A 15 18.17 -1.83 7.48
C PRO A 15 17.81 -3.14 8.21
N SER A 16 16.52 -3.45 8.38
CA SER A 16 16.05 -4.69 8.98
C SER A 16 14.62 -5.03 8.53
N VAL A 17 14.22 -6.27 8.74
CA VAL A 17 12.83 -6.75 8.52
C VAL A 17 11.82 -5.96 9.35
N ASP A 18 12.13 -5.64 10.61
CA ASP A 18 11.25 -4.86 11.49
C ASP A 18 10.98 -3.46 10.92
N VAL A 19 12.00 -2.81 10.35
CA VAL A 19 11.82 -1.49 9.71
C VAL A 19 10.94 -1.60 8.47
N ALA A 20 11.10 -2.65 7.65
CA ALA A 20 10.25 -2.86 6.49
C ALA A 20 8.80 -3.18 6.89
N LEU A 21 8.60 -3.97 7.95
CA LEU A 21 7.29 -4.27 8.53
C LEU A 21 6.60 -3.01 9.06
N GLU A 22 7.27 -2.22 9.89
CA GLU A 22 6.68 -1.00 10.45
C GLU A 22 6.41 0.03 9.35
N ALA A 23 7.28 0.13 8.33
CA ALA A 23 7.02 0.97 7.16
C ALA A 23 5.79 0.49 6.38
N TRP A 24 5.60 -0.82 6.21
CA TRP A 24 4.38 -1.33 5.59
C TRP A 24 3.15 -0.96 6.41
N LEU A 25 3.15 -1.18 7.73
CA LEU A 25 2.02 -0.84 8.59
C LEU A 25 1.72 0.67 8.59
N THR A 26 2.75 1.51 8.64
CA THR A 26 2.53 2.96 8.77
C THR A 26 2.32 3.64 7.42
N PHE A 27 3.17 3.39 6.43
CA PHE A 27 3.07 4.01 5.11
C PHE A 27 2.02 3.32 4.25
N VAL A 28 2.04 1.99 4.13
CA VAL A 28 1.08 1.27 3.28
C VAL A 28 -0.29 1.21 3.94
N PHE A 29 -0.37 0.79 5.20
CA PHE A 29 -1.64 0.58 5.88
C PHE A 29 -2.22 1.85 6.52
N ASP A 30 -1.46 2.66 7.23
CA ASP A 30 -2.08 3.85 7.85
C ASP A 30 -2.25 5.01 6.85
N GLN A 31 -1.30 5.20 5.92
CA GLN A 31 -1.30 6.35 4.99
C GLN A 31 -1.81 6.05 3.58
N GLY A 32 -2.04 4.78 3.22
CA GLY A 32 -2.56 4.39 1.90
C GLY A 32 -1.50 4.18 0.82
N GLY A 33 -0.22 4.09 1.19
CA GLY A 33 0.86 3.65 0.31
C GLY A 33 1.20 4.62 -0.83
N GLY A 34 0.89 5.92 -0.66
CA GLY A 34 1.17 6.95 -1.65
C GLY A 34 0.30 6.88 -2.91
N LEU A 35 -0.86 6.22 -2.84
CA LEU A 35 -1.86 6.31 -3.91
C LEU A 35 -2.44 7.74 -4.00
N PRO A 36 -2.85 8.21 -5.19
CA PRO A 36 -3.46 9.52 -5.38
C PRO A 36 -4.94 9.51 -4.93
N LEU A 37 -5.19 9.01 -3.73
CA LEU A 37 -6.50 8.90 -3.10
C LEU A 37 -6.47 9.64 -1.76
N PRO A 38 -7.64 10.03 -1.21
CA PRO A 38 -7.72 10.47 0.17
C PRO A 38 -7.07 9.45 1.12
N PRO A 39 -6.42 9.91 2.21
CA PRO A 39 -5.90 9.00 3.22
C PRO A 39 -6.99 8.06 3.75
N PRO A 40 -6.66 6.78 4.04
CA PRO A 40 -7.61 5.85 4.64
C PRO A 40 -8.14 6.37 5.97
N LEU A 41 -9.42 6.10 6.27
CA LEU A 41 -10.00 6.44 7.56
C LEU A 41 -9.72 5.31 8.57
N PRO A 42 -9.02 5.54 9.69
CA PRO A 42 -8.84 4.52 10.70
C PRO A 42 -10.19 4.18 11.35
N LEU A 43 -10.50 2.89 11.46
CA LEU A 43 -11.73 2.39 12.08
C LEU A 43 -11.46 1.74 13.44
N ALA A 44 -10.35 1.00 13.57
CA ALA A 44 -9.91 0.42 14.83
C ALA A 44 -8.38 0.44 14.92
N ARG A 45 -7.85 0.75 16.11
CA ARG A 45 -6.40 0.82 16.37
C ARG A 45 -5.74 -0.54 16.61
N GLY A 46 -6.53 -1.60 16.79
CA GLY A 46 -6.06 -2.93 17.11
C GLY A 46 -5.33 -3.03 18.46
N ASP A 47 -4.66 -4.14 18.67
CA ASP A 47 -3.76 -4.35 19.81
C ASP A 47 -2.50 -3.48 19.67
N VAL A 48 -2.04 -2.88 20.76
CA VAL A 48 -0.90 -1.95 20.74
C VAL A 48 0.42 -2.68 20.51
N HIS A 49 0.56 -3.90 21.02
CA HIS A 49 1.79 -4.68 20.97
C HIS A 49 1.87 -5.52 19.70
N THR A 50 0.81 -6.26 19.38
CA THR A 50 0.79 -7.16 18.21
C THR A 50 0.35 -6.45 16.93
N ARG A 51 -0.17 -5.22 17.02
CA ARG A 51 -0.76 -4.45 15.90
C ARG A 51 -1.93 -5.16 15.20
N SER A 52 -2.37 -6.32 15.71
CA SER A 52 -3.44 -7.13 15.13
C SER A 52 -4.81 -6.53 15.42
N GLY A 53 -5.78 -6.75 14.54
CA GLY A 53 -7.12 -6.17 14.65
C GLY A 53 -7.20 -4.70 14.25
N ARG A 54 -6.10 -4.09 13.79
CA ARG A 54 -6.11 -2.77 13.14
C ARG A 54 -7.02 -2.82 11.92
N SER A 55 -7.89 -1.83 11.76
CA SER A 55 -8.73 -1.73 10.58
C SER A 55 -8.89 -0.30 10.08
N ARG A 56 -9.07 -0.16 8.78
CA ARG A 56 -9.21 1.11 8.06
C ARG A 56 -10.29 1.01 6.99
N MET A 57 -10.79 2.15 6.56
CA MET A 57 -11.62 2.31 5.38
C MET A 57 -10.81 2.96 4.27
N VAL A 58 -10.62 2.27 3.15
CA VAL A 58 -10.02 2.81 1.93
C VAL A 58 -11.12 3.49 1.11
N ILE A 59 -10.96 4.77 0.79
CA ILE A 59 -11.98 5.59 0.11
C ILE A 59 -11.39 6.25 -1.13
N PRO A 60 -12.08 6.16 -2.29
CA PRO A 60 -13.01 5.10 -2.72
C PRO A 60 -12.28 3.75 -2.90
N PRO A 61 -12.98 2.59 -2.84
CA PRO A 61 -14.43 2.40 -2.92
C PRO A 61 -15.07 1.94 -1.60
N PHE A 62 -14.65 2.49 -0.46
CA PHE A 62 -15.15 2.12 0.88
C PHE A 62 -14.85 0.66 1.25
N MET A 63 -13.62 0.21 0.94
CA MET A 63 -13.15 -1.10 1.40
C MET A 63 -12.70 -1.02 2.85
N ARG A 64 -13.28 -1.87 3.70
CA ARG A 64 -12.80 -2.09 5.06
C ARG A 64 -11.69 -3.13 5.01
N GLU A 65 -10.47 -2.69 5.26
CA GLU A 65 -9.32 -3.57 5.40
C GLU A 65 -8.98 -3.78 6.87
N ARG A 66 -8.51 -4.97 7.21
CA ARG A 66 -8.11 -5.34 8.57
C ARG A 66 -6.81 -6.12 8.57
N VAL A 67 -5.87 -5.73 9.43
CA VAL A 67 -4.69 -6.52 9.79
C VAL A 67 -5.16 -7.65 10.70
N MET A 68 -4.94 -8.88 10.28
CA MET A 68 -5.33 -10.08 11.01
C MET A 68 -4.24 -10.48 12.01
N GLU A 69 -2.99 -10.42 11.58
CA GLU A 69 -1.84 -10.92 12.32
C GLU A 69 -0.58 -10.21 11.85
N VAL A 70 0.33 -9.94 12.78
CA VAL A 70 1.70 -9.50 12.51
C VAL A 70 2.65 -10.39 13.31
N ASP A 71 3.43 -11.18 12.59
CA ASP A 71 4.52 -11.99 13.13
C ASP A 71 5.84 -11.23 12.94
N TRP A 72 6.23 -10.50 13.98
CA TRP A 72 7.48 -9.75 14.02
C TRP A 72 8.71 -10.65 13.94
N GLN A 73 8.64 -11.86 14.51
CA GLN A 73 9.78 -12.78 14.52
C GLN A 73 9.96 -13.46 13.15
N GLY A 74 8.86 -13.83 12.49
CA GLY A 74 8.86 -14.44 11.17
C GLY A 74 8.88 -13.44 10.00
N GLY A 75 8.82 -12.14 10.28
CA GLY A 75 8.86 -11.09 9.25
C GLY A 75 7.58 -11.03 8.41
N GLU A 76 6.43 -11.40 8.95
CA GLU A 76 5.21 -11.61 8.16
C GLU A 76 4.01 -10.82 8.70
N LEU A 77 3.15 -10.34 7.82
CA LEU A 77 1.85 -9.80 8.18
C LEU A 77 0.76 -10.33 7.26
N ARG A 78 -0.44 -10.45 7.81
CA ARG A 78 -1.63 -10.91 7.09
C ARG A 78 -2.76 -9.90 7.24
N TYR A 79 -3.48 -9.64 6.16
CA TYR A 79 -4.62 -8.74 6.15
C TYR A 79 -5.77 -9.26 5.28
N THR A 80 -6.96 -8.72 5.46
CA THR A 80 -8.16 -9.08 4.69
C THR A 80 -8.99 -7.83 4.37
N VAL A 81 -9.86 -7.94 3.36
CA VAL A 81 -10.97 -6.99 3.15
C VAL A 81 -12.23 -7.62 3.75
N ASP A 82 -12.86 -6.94 4.70
CA ASP A 82 -14.01 -7.44 5.49
C ASP A 82 -15.36 -7.24 4.81
N ASN A 83 -15.48 -6.25 3.93
CA ASN A 83 -16.73 -5.92 3.23
C ASN A 83 -16.61 -6.04 1.70
N PRO A 84 -16.09 -7.15 1.16
CA PRO A 84 -16.08 -7.36 -0.27
C PRO A 84 -17.53 -7.48 -0.78
N GLY A 85 -17.86 -6.82 -1.89
CA GLY A 85 -19.24 -6.73 -2.34
C GLY A 85 -19.41 -5.89 -3.59
N LEU A 86 -20.60 -5.98 -4.19
CA LEU A 86 -20.89 -5.31 -5.46
C LEU A 86 -20.73 -3.78 -5.40
N PHE A 87 -21.00 -3.19 -4.24
CA PHE A 87 -20.99 -1.73 -4.01
C PHE A 87 -19.68 -1.19 -3.44
N THR A 88 -18.72 -2.06 -3.15
CA THR A 88 -17.41 -1.69 -2.59
C THR A 88 -16.31 -2.20 -3.52
N TYR A 89 -16.02 -3.49 -3.46
CA TYR A 89 -15.00 -4.16 -4.25
C TYR A 89 -15.54 -5.50 -4.73
N GLN A 90 -15.68 -5.64 -6.05
CA GLN A 90 -16.47 -6.69 -6.73
C GLN A 90 -15.79 -8.08 -6.68
N VAL A 91 -15.51 -8.54 -5.46
CA VAL A 91 -14.97 -9.84 -5.11
C VAL A 91 -15.84 -10.48 -4.03
N HIS A 92 -15.73 -11.80 -3.85
CA HIS A 92 -16.26 -12.55 -2.72
C HIS A 92 -15.30 -12.55 -1.53
N SER A 93 -13.99 -12.47 -1.78
CA SER A 93 -12.95 -12.46 -0.77
C SER A 93 -11.69 -11.80 -1.30
N HIS A 94 -10.93 -11.16 -0.41
CA HIS A 94 -9.59 -10.63 -0.62
C HIS A 94 -8.79 -10.86 0.66
N ALA A 95 -7.69 -11.59 0.56
CA ALA A 95 -6.73 -11.77 1.63
C ALA A 95 -5.32 -11.49 1.10
N GLY A 96 -4.51 -10.78 1.88
CA GLY A 96 -3.13 -10.50 1.56
C GLY A 96 -2.19 -11.02 2.62
N ARG A 97 -1.01 -11.43 2.16
CA ARG A 97 0.12 -11.88 2.98
C ARG A 97 1.35 -11.14 2.49
N VAL A 98 2.07 -10.50 3.40
CA VAL A 98 3.32 -9.82 3.09
C VAL A 98 4.40 -10.41 3.98
N LYS A 99 5.43 -10.95 3.35
CA LYS A 99 6.59 -11.52 4.03
C LYS A 99 7.84 -10.76 3.66
N PHE A 100 8.63 -10.47 4.66
CA PHE A 100 9.91 -9.80 4.56
C PHE A 100 11.02 -10.77 4.96
N LEU A 101 12.10 -10.77 4.20
CA LEU A 101 13.26 -11.63 4.42
C LEU A 101 14.51 -10.77 4.39
N GLU A 102 15.37 -10.93 5.39
CA GLU A 102 16.66 -10.25 5.38
C GLU A 102 17.50 -10.69 4.18
N GLN A 103 18.15 -9.72 3.54
CA GLN A 103 19.18 -9.97 2.56
C GLN A 103 20.49 -9.33 3.00
N ALA A 104 21.59 -9.75 2.37
CA ALA A 104 22.88 -9.13 2.59
C ALA A 104 22.86 -7.64 2.23
N ASN A 105 23.78 -6.87 2.84
CA ASN A 105 24.03 -5.45 2.55
C ASN A 105 22.89 -4.49 2.94
N GLY A 106 22.17 -4.77 4.03
CA GLY A 106 21.15 -3.85 4.55
C GLY A 106 19.96 -3.69 3.60
N LYS A 107 19.58 -4.79 2.94
CA LYS A 107 18.40 -4.87 2.07
C LYS A 107 17.44 -5.91 2.61
N VAL A 108 16.17 -5.72 2.30
CA VAL A 108 15.10 -6.64 2.67
C VAL A 108 14.34 -7.05 1.41
N GLU A 109 14.17 -8.34 1.20
CA GLU A 109 13.27 -8.85 0.19
C GLU A 109 11.84 -8.84 0.72
N MET A 110 10.90 -8.40 -0.13
CA MET A 110 9.47 -8.42 0.14
C MET A 110 8.79 -9.37 -0.84
N LEU A 111 8.01 -10.30 -0.30
CA LEU A 111 7.06 -11.15 -1.01
C LEU A 111 5.65 -10.76 -0.60
N TRP A 112 4.87 -10.22 -1.52
CA TRP A 112 3.47 -9.86 -1.30
C TRP A 112 2.55 -10.74 -2.15
N GLU A 113 1.81 -11.62 -1.47
CA GLU A 113 0.80 -12.49 -2.07
C GLU A 113 -0.60 -11.94 -1.78
N VAL A 114 -1.45 -11.88 -2.81
CA VAL A 114 -2.84 -11.43 -2.70
C VAL A 114 -3.75 -12.48 -3.33
N ASP A 115 -4.58 -13.10 -2.50
CA ASP A 115 -5.61 -14.05 -2.88
C ASP A 115 -6.96 -13.34 -3.01
N VAL A 116 -7.50 -13.26 -4.23
CA VAL A 116 -8.80 -12.66 -4.53
C VAL A 116 -9.73 -13.63 -5.21
N ARG A 117 -11.01 -13.60 -4.87
CA ARG A 117 -12.06 -14.37 -5.55
C ARG A 117 -13.05 -13.42 -6.21
N PRO A 118 -12.90 -13.08 -7.50
CA PRO A 118 -13.79 -12.14 -8.18
C PRO A 118 -15.25 -12.61 -8.20
N LEU A 119 -16.19 -11.67 -8.22
CA LEU A 119 -17.57 -11.95 -8.62
C LEU A 119 -17.60 -12.43 -10.09
N ARG A 120 -18.67 -13.14 -10.48
CA ARG A 120 -18.85 -13.59 -11.86
C ARG A 120 -18.83 -12.38 -12.82
N GLY A 121 -18.04 -12.47 -13.90
CA GLY A 121 -17.86 -11.39 -14.88
C GLY A 121 -16.78 -10.36 -14.52
N TRP A 122 -16.34 -10.28 -13.27
CA TRP A 122 -15.37 -9.26 -12.81
C TRP A 122 -13.90 -9.71 -12.86
N ARG A 123 -13.64 -10.96 -13.27
CA ARG A 123 -12.28 -11.53 -13.34
C ARG A 123 -11.31 -10.65 -14.14
N GLY A 124 -11.74 -10.18 -15.31
CA GLY A 124 -10.91 -9.35 -16.21
C GLY A 124 -10.61 -7.95 -15.68
N VAL A 125 -11.31 -7.49 -14.65
CA VAL A 125 -11.10 -6.18 -14.02
C VAL A 125 -10.33 -6.32 -12.70
N VAL A 126 -10.74 -7.27 -11.86
CA VAL A 126 -10.19 -7.44 -10.51
C VAL A 126 -8.70 -7.76 -10.52
N LEU A 127 -8.25 -8.65 -11.41
CA LEU A 127 -6.84 -9.05 -11.47
C LEU A 127 -5.92 -7.87 -11.87
N PRO A 128 -6.11 -7.21 -13.03
CA PRO A 128 -5.25 -6.09 -13.41
C PRO A 128 -5.35 -4.91 -12.44
N PHE A 129 -6.53 -4.67 -11.86
CA PHE A 129 -6.68 -3.66 -10.80
C PHE A 129 -5.81 -3.99 -9.58
N THR A 130 -5.90 -5.23 -9.08
CA THR A 130 -5.10 -5.69 -7.92
C THR A 130 -3.61 -5.58 -8.23
N GLU A 131 -3.19 -6.04 -9.40
CA GLU A 131 -1.80 -5.96 -9.86
C GLU A 131 -1.30 -4.51 -9.93
N ALA A 132 -2.08 -3.60 -10.52
CA ALA A 132 -1.72 -2.19 -10.64
C ALA A 132 -1.56 -1.50 -9.28
N ILE A 133 -2.51 -1.75 -8.36
CA ILE A 133 -2.48 -1.20 -7.00
C ILE A 133 -1.30 -1.75 -6.22
N VAL A 134 -1.14 -3.06 -6.13
CA VAL A 134 -0.05 -3.70 -5.37
C VAL A 134 1.31 -3.31 -5.94
N SER A 135 1.46 -3.28 -7.27
CA SER A 135 2.71 -2.84 -7.92
C SER A 135 3.04 -1.38 -7.64
N THR A 136 2.03 -0.51 -7.61
CA THR A 136 2.23 0.92 -7.34
C THR A 136 2.61 1.14 -5.88
N ILE A 137 1.87 0.55 -4.94
CA ILE A 137 2.20 0.62 -3.51
C ILE A 137 3.59 0.04 -3.25
N SER A 138 3.95 -1.09 -3.85
CA SER A 138 5.28 -1.72 -3.67
C SER A 138 6.40 -0.80 -4.14
N ARG A 139 6.23 -0.11 -5.28
CA ARG A 139 7.20 0.89 -5.77
C ARG A 139 7.28 2.10 -4.83
N ASN A 140 6.14 2.59 -4.37
CA ASN A 140 6.08 3.73 -3.46
C ASN A 140 6.72 3.42 -2.11
N LEU A 141 6.48 2.22 -1.56
CA LEU A 141 7.11 1.76 -0.33
C LEU A 141 8.63 1.68 -0.48
N LYS A 142 9.12 1.17 -1.62
CA LYS A 142 10.55 1.17 -1.92
C LYS A 142 11.12 2.59 -1.93
N ALA A 143 10.47 3.52 -2.62
CA ALA A 143 10.91 4.92 -2.66
C ALA A 143 10.88 5.57 -1.25
N HIS A 144 9.83 5.31 -0.47
CA HIS A 144 9.70 5.80 0.90
C HIS A 144 10.84 5.32 1.82
N LEU A 145 11.26 4.06 1.67
CA LEU A 145 12.35 3.48 2.45
C LEU A 145 13.74 3.99 2.00
N ALA A 146 13.93 4.18 0.69
CA ALA A 146 15.17 4.73 0.15
C ALA A 146 15.36 6.22 0.51
N GLU A 147 14.26 6.97 0.64
CA GLU A 147 14.26 8.39 0.95
C GLU A 147 13.29 8.68 2.11
N PRO A 148 13.72 8.48 3.39
CA PRO A 148 12.84 8.63 4.56
C PRO A 148 12.19 10.01 4.70
N CYS A 149 12.71 11.04 4.00
CA CYS A 149 12.23 12.41 4.00
C CYS A 149 11.47 12.82 2.73
N ALA A 150 11.31 11.94 1.73
CA ALA A 150 10.60 12.26 0.50
C ALA A 150 9.09 12.30 0.73
N ARG A 151 8.51 13.50 0.68
CA ARG A 151 7.05 13.70 0.71
C ARG A 151 6.51 13.49 -0.70
N VAL A 152 5.75 12.42 -0.91
CA VAL A 152 4.95 12.24 -2.14
C VAL A 152 3.85 13.29 -2.13
N GLY A 153 3.99 14.33 -2.98
CA GLY A 153 2.97 15.36 -3.13
C GLY A 153 1.69 14.78 -3.73
N LEU A 154 0.59 14.83 -2.98
CA LEU A 154 -0.74 14.59 -3.54
C LEU A 154 -1.09 15.73 -4.50
N PRO A 155 -1.57 15.45 -5.73
CA PRO A 155 -2.09 16.49 -6.60
C PRO A 155 -3.43 16.98 -6.03
N GLY A 156 -3.39 18.02 -5.20
CA GLY A 156 -4.63 18.60 -4.66
C GLY A 156 -4.54 19.29 -3.30
N ARG A 157 -3.48 20.05 -3.03
CA ARG A 157 -3.53 21.10 -2.00
C ARG A 157 -2.81 22.34 -2.51
N ARG A 158 -3.52 23.12 -3.33
CA ARG A 158 -3.18 24.53 -3.56
C ARG A 158 -3.37 25.23 -2.22
N ASP A 159 -2.27 25.67 -1.63
CA ASP A 159 -1.96 27.10 -1.61
C ASP A 159 -0.61 27.37 -0.93
N ILE A 160 0.33 27.86 -1.75
CA ILE A 160 1.30 28.96 -1.55
C ILE A 160 2.71 28.60 -2.06
N ALA A 161 3.04 29.24 -3.20
CA ALA A 161 4.28 29.39 -3.96
C ALA A 161 4.93 28.14 -4.62
N PRO A 162 5.04 28.09 -5.97
CA PRO A 162 5.64 26.97 -6.70
C PRO A 162 7.17 27.04 -6.71
N PHE A 163 7.81 25.88 -6.58
CA PHE A 163 9.20 25.73 -7.01
C PHE A 163 9.22 25.80 -8.55
N GLY A 164 9.85 26.84 -9.12
CA GLY A 164 9.98 27.02 -10.57
C GLY A 164 9.23 28.21 -11.19
N SER A 165 8.95 29.29 -10.46
CA SER A 165 8.52 30.54 -11.11
C SER A 165 9.70 31.17 -11.87
N VAL A 166 9.72 30.95 -13.19
CA VAL A 166 10.59 31.66 -14.12
C VAL A 166 9.92 33.00 -14.46
N PRO A 167 10.55 34.16 -14.20
CA PRO A 167 9.97 35.47 -14.50
C PRO A 167 9.58 35.60 -15.97
N LEU A 168 8.47 36.25 -16.27
CA LEU A 168 7.98 36.44 -17.65
C LEU A 168 9.02 37.11 -18.57
N GLU A 169 9.92 37.90 -17.98
CA GLU A 169 11.02 38.61 -18.62
C GLU A 169 12.06 37.68 -19.27
N SER A 170 12.17 36.42 -18.84
CA SER A 170 13.12 35.46 -19.39
C SER A 170 12.56 34.58 -20.52
N TRP A 171 11.36 34.88 -21.03
CA TRP A 171 10.70 34.10 -22.10
C TRP A 171 11.04 34.59 -23.51
N PHE A 172 11.48 35.84 -23.66
CA PHE A 172 11.91 36.40 -24.95
C PHE A 172 13.42 36.63 -24.90
N GLY A 173 14.19 35.56 -25.12
CA GLY A 173 15.65 35.64 -25.22
C GLY A 173 16.09 36.60 -26.31
N GLY A 174 17.16 37.36 -26.02
CA GLY A 174 18.05 37.87 -27.06
C GLY A 174 18.92 36.76 -27.64
#